data_AF-A0A9X4RL94-F1
#
_entry.id   AF-A0A9X4RL94-F1
#
_cell.length_a   1.000
_cell.length_b   1.000
_cell.length_c   1.000
_cell.angle_alpha   90.00
_cell.angle_beta   90.00
_cell.angle_gamma   90.00
#
_symmetry.space_group_name_H-M   'P 1'
#
loop_
_entity.id
_entity.type
_entity.pdbx_description
1 polymer ?
#
loop_
_entity_poly.entity_id
_entity_poly.type
_entity_poly.pdbx_seq_one_letter_code
_entity_poly.pdbx_strand_id
1 'polypeptide(L)'
;MNYYHPETLEHIRNPLPAVADWAGSTELEPPAYNPQAESCRFVAGVWAVEVNAPPAPTIKEYQDAVQAMLDAKAREKNYEGILSLCSYVTSTNPTFAAEAAAGVAGRDAAWSTCYQALADVQNNLRTAPTVAGLLAEIPAIVWP
;
A
#
# COMPACT_ATOMS: atom_id res chain seq x y z
N MET A 1 19.52 33.38 -8.66
CA MET A 1 19.15 33.24 -7.24
C MET A 1 17.89 32.41 -7.04
N ASN A 2 18.06 31.15 -6.63
CA ASN A 2 17.02 30.22 -6.24
C ASN A 2 16.89 30.20 -4.71
N TYR A 3 15.67 30.07 -4.19
CA TYR A 3 15.40 30.15 -2.76
C TYR A 3 14.95 28.80 -2.20
N TYR A 4 15.32 28.52 -0.96
CA TYR A 4 14.89 27.34 -0.23
C TYR A 4 14.53 27.70 1.23
N HIS A 5 13.65 26.92 1.82
CA HIS A 5 13.26 27.11 3.21
C HIS A 5 14.43 26.73 4.14
N PRO A 6 14.84 27.57 5.11
CA PRO A 6 16.03 27.31 5.91
C PRO A 6 15.90 26.08 6.84
N GLU A 7 14.67 25.78 7.30
CA GLU A 7 14.42 24.61 8.16
C GLU A 7 14.13 23.31 7.38
N THR A 8 13.17 23.33 6.43
CA THR A 8 12.80 22.12 5.67
C THR A 8 13.71 21.86 4.47
N LEU A 9 14.55 22.83 4.08
CA LEU A 9 15.44 22.80 2.91
C LEU A 9 14.70 22.69 1.57
N GLU A 10 13.37 22.82 1.56
CA GLU A 10 12.55 22.65 0.37
C GLU A 10 12.68 23.84 -0.58
N HIS A 11 12.71 23.56 -1.88
CA HIS A 11 12.75 24.58 -2.93
C HIS A 11 11.49 25.45 -2.94
N ILE A 12 11.67 26.76 -2.81
CA ILE A 12 10.59 27.76 -2.88
C ILE A 12 10.40 28.18 -4.33
N ARG A 13 9.39 27.60 -4.99
CA ARG A 13 9.03 27.93 -6.38
C ARG A 13 8.26 29.25 -6.44
N ASN A 14 8.56 30.05 -7.45
CA ASN A 14 7.97 31.37 -7.67
C ASN A 14 8.03 32.27 -6.41
N PRO A 15 9.24 32.57 -5.92
CA PRO A 15 9.44 33.35 -4.70
C PRO A 15 8.76 34.73 -4.78
N LEU A 16 7.89 35.03 -3.80
CA LEU A 16 7.43 36.41 -3.59
C LEU A 16 8.60 37.27 -3.09
N PRO A 17 8.63 38.59 -3.33
CA PRO A 17 9.75 39.45 -2.90
C PRO A 17 10.10 39.30 -1.40
N ALA A 18 9.09 39.11 -0.55
CA ALA A 18 9.25 38.94 0.89
C ALA A 18 9.98 37.65 1.31
N VAL A 19 10.18 36.67 0.40
CA VAL A 19 10.93 35.45 0.75
C VAL A 19 12.43 35.70 0.88
N ALA A 20 12.95 36.76 0.26
CA ALA A 20 14.36 37.11 0.37
C ALA A 20 14.77 37.49 1.81
N ASP A 21 13.81 37.88 2.65
CA ASP A 21 14.05 38.31 4.03
C ASP A 21 14.28 37.15 5.01
N TRP A 22 13.88 35.91 4.63
CA TRP A 22 13.94 34.75 5.52
C TRP A 22 14.44 33.46 4.87
N ALA A 23 14.37 33.34 3.55
CA ALA A 23 14.77 32.12 2.85
C ALA A 23 16.30 32.04 2.67
N GLY A 24 16.82 30.81 2.68
CA GLY A 24 18.16 30.53 2.17
C GLY A 24 18.19 30.72 0.65
N SER A 25 19.34 31.10 0.11
CA SER A 25 19.49 31.30 -1.34
C SER A 25 20.75 30.66 -1.89
N THR A 26 20.69 30.27 -3.16
CA THR A 26 21.78 29.65 -3.89
C THR A 26 21.72 30.04 -5.36
N GLU A 27 22.88 30.11 -6.03
CA GLU A 27 22.97 30.31 -7.48
C GLU A 27 22.89 28.98 -8.25
N LEU A 28 22.94 27.84 -7.55
CA LEU A 28 22.79 26.54 -8.19
C LEU A 28 21.36 26.37 -8.70
N GLU A 29 21.24 25.98 -9.97
CA GLU A 29 19.94 25.68 -10.57
C GLU A 29 19.37 24.39 -10.00
N PRO A 30 18.12 24.40 -9.50
CA PRO A 30 17.45 23.19 -9.08
C PRO A 30 17.18 22.31 -10.31
N PRO A 31 17.35 20.98 -10.19
CA PRO A 31 16.95 20.05 -11.23
C PRO A 31 15.45 20.15 -11.50
N ALA A 32 15.05 19.83 -12.73
CA ALA A 32 13.64 19.65 -13.04
C ALA A 32 13.06 18.51 -12.18
N TYR A 33 11.91 18.76 -11.56
CA TYR A 33 11.20 17.76 -10.75
C TYR A 33 9.70 17.93 -10.93
N ASN A 34 8.96 16.82 -10.81
CA ASN A 34 7.51 16.85 -10.79
C ASN A 34 7.01 17.20 -9.38
N PRO A 35 6.43 18.38 -9.16
CA PRO A 35 6.01 18.80 -7.83
C PRO A 35 4.88 17.97 -7.21
N GLN A 36 4.21 17.11 -7.98
CA GLN A 36 3.19 16.19 -7.47
C GLN A 36 3.78 14.86 -6.99
N ALA A 37 4.88 14.41 -7.58
CA ALA A 37 5.48 13.10 -7.31
C ALA A 37 6.83 13.21 -6.59
N GLU A 38 7.43 14.39 -6.59
CA GLU A 38 8.81 14.64 -6.17
C GLU A 38 8.88 15.97 -5.42
N SER A 39 9.80 16.07 -4.48
CA SER A 39 10.20 17.30 -3.83
C SER A 39 11.67 17.56 -4.12
N CYS A 40 12.07 18.83 -4.21
CA CYS A 40 13.48 19.20 -4.41
C CYS A 40 13.97 19.90 -3.14
N ARG A 41 15.03 19.38 -2.52
CA ARG A 41 15.63 19.87 -1.27
C ARG A 41 17.08 20.25 -1.45
N PHE A 42 17.54 21.34 -0.83
CA PHE A 42 18.95 21.75 -0.88
C PHE A 42 19.71 21.22 0.34
N VAL A 43 20.40 20.08 0.19
CA VAL A 43 21.07 19.36 1.28
C VAL A 43 22.58 19.32 1.03
N ALA A 44 23.39 19.69 2.03
CA ALA A 44 24.85 19.67 1.95
C ALA A 44 25.45 20.39 0.71
N GLY A 45 24.81 21.48 0.27
CA GLY A 45 25.30 22.29 -0.86
C GLY A 45 24.89 21.77 -2.24
N VAL A 46 24.02 20.76 -2.32
CA VAL A 46 23.50 20.23 -3.59
C VAL A 46 21.97 20.12 -3.55
N TRP A 47 21.34 20.28 -4.71
CA TRP A 47 19.91 19.97 -4.87
C TRP A 47 19.71 18.47 -5.00
N ALA A 48 18.86 17.91 -4.13
CA ALA A 48 18.44 16.52 -4.16
C ALA A 48 16.95 16.45 -4.51
N VAL A 49 16.62 15.64 -5.53
CA VAL A 49 15.23 15.29 -5.85
C VAL A 49 14.87 14.07 -5.00
N GLU A 50 13.88 14.23 -4.15
CA GLU A 50 13.31 13.18 -3.32
C GLU A 50 11.96 12.76 -3.91
N VAL A 51 11.81 11.47 -4.21
CA VAL A 51 10.52 10.92 -4.63
C VAL A 51 9.60 10.91 -3.41
N ASN A 52 8.45 11.56 -3.52
CA ASN A 52 7.42 11.51 -2.50
C ASN A 52 6.70 10.15 -2.59
N ALA A 53 7.36 9.09 -2.11
CA ALA A 53 6.74 7.78 -2.01
C ALA A 53 5.67 7.83 -0.90
N PRO A 54 4.44 7.34 -1.14
CA PRO A 54 3.47 7.18 -0.07
C PRO A 54 4.06 6.32 1.06
N PRO A 55 3.68 6.57 2.32
CA PRO A 55 4.15 5.75 3.44
C PRO A 55 3.87 4.28 3.15
N ALA A 56 4.81 3.42 3.54
CA ALA A 56 4.66 1.98 3.39
C ALA A 56 3.34 1.53 4.07
N PRO A 57 2.56 0.62 3.47
CA PRO A 57 1.31 0.17 4.07
C PRO A 57 1.57 -0.49 5.43
N THR A 58 0.71 -0.19 6.40
CA THR A 58 0.68 -0.83 7.71
C THR A 58 0.17 -2.27 7.62
N ILE A 59 0.52 -3.09 8.62
CA ILE A 59 -0.02 -4.46 8.74
C ILE A 59 -1.55 -4.47 8.76
N LYS A 60 -2.16 -3.47 9.41
CA LYS A 60 -3.62 -3.33 9.45
C LYS A 60 -4.21 -3.10 8.06
N GLU A 61 -3.60 -2.26 7.23
CA GLU A 61 -4.06 -2.01 5.87
C GLU A 61 -4.01 -3.27 5.00
N TYR A 62 -2.99 -4.12 5.16
CA TYR A 62 -2.97 -5.42 4.49
C TYR A 62 -4.12 -6.32 4.98
N GLN A 63 -4.31 -6.42 6.30
CA GLN A 63 -5.37 -7.26 6.88
C GLN A 63 -6.75 -6.83 6.39
N ASP A 64 -7.03 -5.53 6.44
CA ASP A 64 -8.31 -4.96 6.01
C ASP A 64 -8.55 -5.22 4.50
N ALA A 65 -7.51 -5.06 3.67
CA ALA A 65 -7.60 -5.30 2.23
C ALA A 65 -7.84 -6.77 1.88
N VAL A 66 -7.13 -7.71 2.54
CA VAL A 66 -7.30 -9.16 2.34
C VAL A 66 -8.70 -9.59 2.79
N GLN A 67 -9.15 -9.10 3.95
CA GLN A 67 -10.48 -9.37 4.47
C GLN A 67 -11.56 -8.85 3.50
N ALA A 68 -11.42 -7.62 3.01
CA ALA A 68 -12.36 -7.04 2.05
C ALA A 68 -12.42 -7.83 0.73
N MET A 69 -11.28 -8.31 0.23
CA MET A 69 -11.20 -9.15 -0.96
C MET A 69 -11.97 -10.48 -0.77
N LEU A 70 -11.74 -11.16 0.35
CA LEU A 70 -12.42 -12.41 0.69
C LEU A 70 -13.94 -12.20 0.86
N ASP A 71 -14.33 -11.11 1.54
CA ASP A 71 -15.74 -10.78 1.72
C ASP A 71 -16.43 -10.43 0.40
N ALA A 72 -15.77 -9.70 -0.50
CA ALA A 72 -16.27 -9.44 -1.84
C ALA A 72 -16.51 -10.74 -2.61
N LYS A 73 -15.59 -11.70 -2.50
CA LYS A 73 -15.72 -13.01 -3.16
C LYS A 73 -16.90 -13.82 -2.62
N ALA A 74 -17.15 -13.77 -1.31
CA ALA A 74 -18.32 -14.42 -0.70
C ALA A 74 -19.65 -13.75 -1.12
N ARG A 75 -19.65 -12.42 -1.31
CA ARG A 75 -20.84 -11.67 -1.77
C ARG A 75 -21.28 -12.04 -3.18
N GLU A 76 -20.37 -12.51 -4.05
CA GLU A 76 -20.74 -13.07 -5.37
C GLU A 76 -21.71 -14.26 -5.25
N LYS A 77 -21.73 -14.94 -4.10
CA LYS A 77 -22.62 -16.06 -3.78
C LYS A 77 -23.77 -15.67 -2.84
N ASN A 78 -24.04 -14.37 -2.68
CA ASN A 78 -25.09 -13.80 -1.81
C ASN A 78 -24.89 -14.03 -0.31
N TYR A 79 -23.65 -14.24 0.15
CA TYR A 79 -23.32 -14.21 1.57
C TYR A 79 -22.96 -12.79 2.01
N GLU A 80 -23.15 -12.46 3.29
CA GLU A 80 -22.79 -11.13 3.82
C GLU A 80 -21.26 -10.86 3.79
N GLY A 81 -20.47 -11.93 3.89
CA GLY A 81 -19.02 -11.94 3.88
C GLY A 81 -18.46 -13.36 4.04
N ILE A 82 -17.13 -13.49 4.08
CA ILE A 82 -16.44 -14.78 4.11
C ILE A 82 -16.76 -15.57 5.39
N LEU A 83 -16.95 -14.89 6.52
CA LEU A 83 -17.32 -15.55 7.77
C LEU A 83 -18.73 -16.16 7.70
N SER A 84 -19.67 -15.46 7.06
CA SER A 84 -21.03 -15.96 6.82
C SER A 84 -20.98 -17.21 5.93
N LEU A 85 -20.26 -17.16 4.80
CA LEU A 85 -20.02 -18.30 3.92
C LEU A 85 -19.46 -19.51 4.69
N CYS A 86 -18.33 -19.32 5.39
CA CYS A 86 -17.65 -20.41 6.09
C CYS A 86 -18.48 -21.02 7.23
N SER A 87 -19.44 -20.29 7.79
CA SER A 87 -20.32 -20.81 8.85
C SER A 87 -21.18 -22.00 8.41
N TYR A 88 -21.41 -22.16 7.10
CA TYR A 88 -22.23 -23.23 6.53
C TYR A 88 -21.46 -24.52 6.24
N VAL A 89 -20.20 -24.66 6.69
CA VAL A 89 -19.37 -25.85 6.39
C VAL A 89 -19.99 -27.17 6.86
N THR A 90 -20.83 -27.13 7.91
CA THR A 90 -21.58 -28.28 8.43
C THR A 90 -23.07 -28.26 8.08
N SER A 91 -23.47 -27.47 7.07
CA SER A 91 -24.86 -27.37 6.63
C SER A 91 -25.39 -28.71 6.11
N THR A 92 -26.66 -28.99 6.37
CA THR A 92 -27.36 -30.15 5.77
C THR A 92 -27.73 -29.91 4.31
N ASN A 93 -27.65 -28.67 3.83
CA ASN A 93 -27.78 -28.34 2.42
C ASN A 93 -26.44 -28.59 1.72
N PRO A 94 -26.36 -29.52 0.75
CA PRO A 94 -25.10 -29.91 0.12
C PRO A 94 -24.44 -28.77 -0.66
N THR A 95 -25.22 -27.86 -1.26
CA THR A 95 -24.68 -26.71 -1.98
C THR A 95 -23.97 -25.76 -1.03
N PHE A 96 -24.62 -25.39 0.08
CA PHE A 96 -24.03 -24.48 1.06
C PHE A 96 -22.82 -25.10 1.75
N ALA A 97 -22.83 -26.40 2.04
CA ALA A 97 -21.69 -27.10 2.59
C ALA A 97 -20.49 -27.10 1.64
N ALA A 98 -20.71 -27.36 0.35
CA ALA A 98 -19.64 -27.37 -0.66
C ALA A 98 -19.05 -25.96 -0.89
N GLU A 99 -19.91 -24.93 -0.99
CA GLU A 99 -19.47 -23.54 -1.14
C GLU A 99 -18.72 -23.05 0.12
N ALA A 100 -19.19 -23.40 1.32
CA ALA A 100 -18.52 -23.08 2.56
C ALA A 100 -17.14 -23.76 2.68
N ALA A 101 -17.03 -25.03 2.25
CA ALA A 101 -15.74 -25.74 2.23
C ALA A 101 -14.74 -25.05 1.28
N ALA A 102 -15.19 -24.63 0.09
CA ALA A 102 -14.39 -23.82 -0.83
C ALA A 102 -13.97 -22.48 -0.22
N GLY A 103 -14.89 -21.81 0.48
CA GLY A 103 -14.62 -20.58 1.23
C GLY A 103 -13.54 -20.73 2.29
N VAL A 104 -13.61 -21.79 3.10
CA VAL A 104 -12.61 -22.11 4.12
C VAL A 104 -11.25 -22.35 3.48
N ALA A 105 -11.19 -23.20 2.45
CA ALA A 105 -9.94 -23.49 1.75
C ALA A 105 -9.32 -22.23 1.12
N GLY A 106 -10.15 -21.38 0.51
CA GLY A 106 -9.71 -20.10 -0.07
C GLY A 106 -9.17 -19.12 0.99
N ARG A 107 -9.86 -19.03 2.14
CA ARG A 107 -9.42 -18.20 3.27
C ARG A 107 -8.08 -18.68 3.83
N ASP A 108 -7.92 -19.98 4.00
CA ASP A 108 -6.69 -20.58 4.52
C ASP A 108 -5.51 -20.33 3.58
N ALA A 109 -5.71 -20.49 2.26
CA ALA A 109 -4.71 -20.17 1.25
C ALA A 109 -4.32 -18.68 1.22
N ALA A 110 -5.31 -17.79 1.34
CA ALA A 110 -5.08 -16.34 1.37
C ALA A 110 -4.22 -15.93 2.57
N TRP A 111 -4.58 -16.36 3.78
CA TRP A 111 -3.80 -16.02 4.97
C TRP A 111 -2.44 -16.70 5.00
N SER A 112 -2.32 -17.93 4.52
CA SER A 112 -1.03 -18.61 4.38
C SER A 112 -0.08 -17.81 3.46
N THR A 113 -0.58 -17.31 2.33
CA THR A 113 0.18 -16.44 1.42
C THR A 113 0.63 -15.16 2.11
N CYS A 114 -0.27 -14.50 2.85
CA CYS A 114 0.06 -13.28 3.60
C CYS A 114 1.12 -13.51 4.68
N TYR A 115 1.05 -14.63 5.41
CA TYR A 115 2.04 -14.95 6.44
C TYR A 115 3.39 -15.31 5.84
N GLN A 116 3.41 -16.01 4.71
CA GLN A 116 4.66 -16.29 3.98
C GLN A 116 5.31 -14.99 3.52
N ALA A 117 4.55 -14.11 2.88
CA ALA A 117 5.00 -12.79 2.46
C ALA A 117 5.55 -11.96 3.63
N LEU A 118 4.88 -11.99 4.79
CA LEU A 118 5.34 -11.30 5.98
C LEU A 118 6.66 -11.89 6.50
N ALA A 119 6.77 -13.22 6.55
CA ALA A 119 7.99 -13.89 6.98
C ALA A 119 9.17 -13.57 6.06
N ASP A 120 8.97 -13.55 4.74
CA ASP A 120 10.02 -13.22 3.78
C ASP A 120 10.50 -11.76 3.94
N VAL A 121 9.58 -10.83 4.24
CA VAL A 121 9.94 -9.43 4.53
C VAL A 121 10.72 -9.32 5.83
N GLN A 122 10.28 -10.01 6.90
CA GLN A 122 10.96 -10.00 8.20
C GLN A 122 12.37 -10.62 8.14
N ASN A 123 12.58 -11.61 7.26
CA ASN A 123 13.86 -12.25 7.04
C ASN A 123 14.72 -11.54 5.98
N ASN A 124 14.33 -10.36 5.50
CA ASN A 124 15.00 -9.60 4.44
C ASN A 124 15.19 -10.40 3.13
N LEU A 125 14.32 -11.38 2.87
CA LEU A 125 14.31 -12.16 1.64
C LEU A 125 13.57 -11.43 0.51
N ARG A 126 12.67 -10.49 0.86
CA ARG A 126 11.99 -9.61 -0.08
C ARG A 126 11.66 -8.25 0.52
N THR A 127 11.48 -7.24 -0.33
CA THR A 127 10.92 -5.94 0.09
C THR A 127 9.43 -6.06 0.37
N ALA A 128 8.90 -5.23 1.27
CA ALA A 128 7.46 -5.16 1.50
C ALA A 128 6.73 -4.87 0.17
N PRO A 129 5.74 -5.70 -0.23
CA PRO A 129 4.98 -5.47 -1.46
C PRO A 129 4.10 -4.22 -1.31
N THR A 130 3.41 -3.82 -2.37
CA THR A 130 2.23 -2.95 -2.21
C THR A 130 1.03 -3.79 -1.79
N VAL A 131 -0.04 -3.17 -1.25
CA VAL A 131 -1.30 -3.88 -0.96
C VAL A 131 -1.83 -4.60 -2.21
N ALA A 132 -1.87 -3.90 -3.36
CA ALA A 132 -2.32 -4.48 -4.62
C ALA A 132 -1.42 -5.63 -5.09
N GLY A 133 -0.09 -5.52 -4.90
CA GLY A 133 0.85 -6.59 -5.19
C GLY A 133 0.58 -7.84 -4.37
N LEU A 134 0.38 -7.68 -3.05
CA LEU A 134 0.05 -8.80 -2.18
C LEU A 134 -1.27 -9.47 -2.57
N LEU A 135 -2.32 -8.69 -2.86
CA LEU A 135 -3.62 -9.24 -3.27
C LEU A 135 -3.54 -10.04 -4.58
N ALA A 136 -2.65 -9.65 -5.51
CA ALA A 136 -2.43 -10.38 -6.76
C ALA A 136 -1.71 -11.72 -6.57
N GLU A 137 -0.97 -11.89 -5.47
CA GLU A 137 -0.33 -13.16 -5.09
C GLU A 137 -1.33 -14.18 -4.50
N ILE A 138 -2.50 -13.72 -4.04
CA ILE A 138 -3.48 -14.57 -3.36
C ILE A 138 -4.21 -15.47 -4.37
N PRO A 139 -4.23 -16.81 -4.16
CA PRO A 139 -4.99 -17.72 -5.01
C PRO A 139 -6.48 -17.39 -5.01
N ALA A 140 -7.09 -17.41 -6.19
CA ALA A 140 -8.54 -17.27 -6.33
C ALA A 140 -9.27 -18.47 -5.72
N ILE A 141 -10.43 -18.22 -5.10
CA ILE A 141 -11.31 -19.28 -4.58
C ILE A 141 -11.87 -20.09 -5.75
N VAL A 142 -11.67 -21.41 -5.71
CA VAL A 142 -12.24 -22.36 -6.68
C VAL A 142 -13.59 -22.85 -6.17
N TRP A 143 -14.65 -22.61 -6.94
CA TRP A 143 -16.02 -23.01 -6.60
C TRP A 143 -16.33 -24.44 -7.07
N PRO A 144 -17.15 -25.19 -6.33
CA PRO A 144 -17.67 -26.51 -6.74
C PRO A 144 -18.75 -26.42 -7.84
#